data_AF-A0A3N5TLH9-F1
#
_entry.id   AF-A0A3N5TLH9-F1
#
_cell.length_a   1.000
_cell.length_b   1.000
_cell.length_c   1.000
_cell.angle_alpha   90.00
_cell.angle_beta   90.00
_cell.angle_gamma   90.00
#
_symmetry.space_group_name_H-M   'P 1'
#
loop_
_entity.id
_entity.type
_entity.pdbx_description
1 polymer ?
#
loop_
_entity_poly.entity_id
_entity_poly.type
_entity_poly.pdbx_seq_one_letter_code
_entity_poly.pdbx_strand_id
1 'polypeptide(L)'
;MNSLTCHCVPRLDGVSAAELGRLFPEPSTTAPLLSLLQQSGIDGFNLWSIVVLKNDVPILLLPLFETRFDLSTFVVGWIKKSLKVAGRLIPSIFKPRVLSVGLVVGEWSEIGIDPQIDEGTFDAACKMAFSTLQTLAAKLKSDIVALYNFNRYGKLPGDVFKKFNRVQYGSCARLPIDFNSMEEYLSRLSRAARKDMLRKLRVASDVRVIRSCTISPFLDKIYKLYLQIVERSPMSLGAHNRLFFEKICERIPGAEYTLYFVQEELAAFNLLVVTQQGMVDKYFCMDYERGRKYNLYVLSWLENV
;
A
#
# COMPACT_ATOMS: atom_id res chain seq x y z
N MET A 1 21.28 -28.25 20.10
CA MET A 1 21.06 -27.88 18.68
C MET A 1 19.86 -26.94 18.66
N ASN A 2 20.05 -25.66 18.32
CA ASN A 2 18.92 -24.73 18.20
C ASN A 2 18.15 -25.08 16.92
N SER A 3 17.01 -25.75 17.04
CA SER A 3 16.20 -26.13 15.89
C SER A 3 15.41 -24.93 15.39
N LEU A 4 15.67 -24.51 14.15
CA LEU A 4 14.77 -23.61 13.43
C LEU A 4 13.60 -24.41 12.87
N THR A 5 12.39 -23.87 12.99
CA THR A 5 11.19 -24.39 12.34
C THR A 5 10.57 -23.30 11.46
N CYS A 6 9.81 -23.70 10.44
CA CYS A 6 9.16 -22.75 9.54
C CYS A 6 7.74 -23.18 9.25
N HIS A 7 6.82 -22.23 9.35
CA HIS A 7 5.40 -22.41 9.10
C HIS A 7 4.93 -21.45 8.01
N CYS A 8 4.05 -21.95 7.14
CA CYS A 8 3.24 -21.12 6.26
C CYS A 8 1.83 -21.08 6.83
N VAL A 9 1.37 -19.91 7.24
CA VAL A 9 0.07 -19.71 7.89
C VAL A 9 -0.80 -18.77 7.05
N PRO A 10 -2.13 -18.98 7.00
CA PRO A 10 -3.02 -17.99 6.45
C PRO A 10 -2.97 -16.72 7.31
N ARG A 11 -2.93 -15.54 6.67
CA ARG A 11 -2.79 -14.23 7.33
C ARG A 11 -1.63 -14.21 8.34
N LEU A 12 -1.91 -14.10 9.64
CA LEU A 12 -0.94 -14.05 10.73
C LEU A 12 -1.26 -15.09 11.83
N ASP A 13 -1.93 -16.20 11.46
CA ASP A 13 -2.41 -17.16 12.45
C ASP A 13 -1.27 -17.69 13.32
N GLY A 14 -1.42 -17.58 14.64
CA GLY A 14 -0.43 -18.00 15.62
C GLY A 14 0.66 -16.97 15.96
N VAL A 15 0.66 -15.77 15.36
CA VAL A 15 1.58 -14.68 15.71
C VAL A 15 0.84 -13.62 16.52
N SER A 16 1.26 -13.38 17.75
CA SER A 16 0.67 -12.35 18.62
C SER A 16 1.02 -10.93 18.19
N ALA A 17 0.21 -9.94 18.59
CA ALA A 17 0.50 -8.54 18.32
C ALA A 17 1.85 -8.07 18.92
N ALA A 18 2.22 -8.62 20.08
CA ALA A 18 3.51 -8.33 20.73
C ALA A 18 4.69 -8.86 19.93
N GLU A 19 4.60 -10.09 19.40
CA GLU A 19 5.61 -10.66 18.52
C GLU A 19 5.71 -9.89 17.20
N LEU A 20 4.57 -9.50 16.63
CA LEU A 20 4.55 -8.73 15.40
C LEU A 20 5.22 -7.36 15.59
N GLY A 21 4.90 -6.65 16.69
CA GLY A 21 5.56 -5.39 17.04
C GLY A 21 7.07 -5.54 17.27
N ARG A 22 7.52 -6.65 17.85
CA ARG A 22 8.96 -6.96 18.00
C ARG A 22 9.63 -7.18 16.64
N LEU A 23 8.99 -7.89 15.71
CA LEU A 23 9.53 -8.18 14.38
C LEU A 23 9.53 -6.95 13.45
N PHE A 24 8.61 -6.01 13.65
CA PHE A 24 8.53 -4.75 12.91
C PHE A 24 8.57 -3.57 13.90
N PRO A 25 9.74 -3.30 14.50
CA PRO A 25 9.85 -2.22 15.47
C PRO A 25 9.57 -0.85 14.83
N GLU A 26 9.13 0.09 15.65
CA GLU A 26 8.99 1.51 15.28
C GLU A 26 10.28 2.03 14.61
N PRO A 27 10.17 2.90 13.58
CA PRO A 27 8.96 3.61 13.13
C PRO A 27 8.14 2.87 12.05
N SER A 28 8.30 1.55 11.90
CA SER A 28 7.56 0.79 10.89
C SER A 28 6.06 0.72 11.21
N THR A 29 5.21 1.10 10.26
CA THR A 29 3.74 0.91 10.37
C THR A 29 3.28 -0.45 9.85
N THR A 30 4.22 -1.35 9.52
CA THR A 30 3.91 -2.66 8.91
C THR A 30 3.12 -3.57 9.86
N ALA A 31 3.51 -3.67 11.14
CA ALA A 31 2.81 -4.49 12.12
C ALA A 31 1.32 -4.09 12.30
N PRO A 32 0.99 -2.82 12.59
CA PRO A 32 -0.41 -2.43 12.73
C PRO A 32 -1.19 -2.55 11.41
N LEU A 33 -0.55 -2.32 10.26
CA LEU A 33 -1.16 -2.51 8.94
C LEU A 33 -1.48 -3.98 8.64
N LEU A 34 -0.55 -4.90 8.92
CA LEU A 34 -0.78 -6.34 8.77
C LEU A 34 -1.92 -6.83 9.67
N SER A 35 -1.98 -6.34 10.91
CA SER A 35 -3.07 -6.65 11.85
C SER A 35 -4.43 -6.16 11.33
N LEU A 36 -4.48 -4.94 10.77
CA LEU A 36 -5.69 -4.40 10.17
C LEU A 36 -6.12 -5.20 8.94
N LEU A 37 -5.17 -5.61 8.08
CA LEU A 37 -5.45 -6.43 6.90
C LEU A 37 -5.85 -7.86 7.25
N GLN A 38 -5.39 -8.39 8.39
CA GLN A 38 -5.88 -9.68 8.89
C GLN A 38 -7.37 -9.60 9.23
N GLN A 39 -7.86 -8.46 9.72
CA GLN A 39 -9.26 -8.28 10.07
C GLN A 39 -10.12 -7.89 8.86
N SER A 40 -9.65 -6.90 8.10
CA SER A 40 -10.39 -6.34 6.95
C SER A 40 -10.27 -7.20 5.71
N GLY A 41 -9.14 -7.87 5.47
CA GLY A 41 -8.87 -8.47 4.16
C GLY A 41 -8.75 -7.42 3.06
N ILE A 42 -8.64 -7.90 1.82
CA ILE A 42 -8.59 -7.05 0.63
C ILE A 42 -9.10 -7.84 -0.58
N ASP A 43 -10.03 -7.25 -1.32
CA ASP A 43 -10.71 -7.92 -2.41
C ASP A 43 -9.73 -8.24 -3.54
N GLY A 44 -9.76 -9.48 -4.02
CA GLY A 44 -8.85 -9.98 -5.05
C GLY A 44 -7.53 -10.54 -4.52
N PHE A 45 -7.35 -10.62 -3.20
CA PHE A 45 -6.13 -11.14 -2.59
C PHE A 45 -6.40 -12.16 -1.49
N ASN A 46 -5.54 -13.18 -1.43
CA ASN A 46 -5.39 -14.04 -0.27
C ASN A 46 -4.11 -13.66 0.45
N LEU A 47 -4.19 -13.45 1.77
CA LEU A 47 -3.04 -13.07 2.58
C LEU A 47 -2.47 -14.29 3.30
N TRP A 48 -1.15 -14.39 3.32
CA TRP A 48 -0.40 -15.48 3.96
C TRP A 48 0.80 -14.90 4.70
N SER A 49 1.37 -15.67 5.62
CA SER A 49 2.68 -15.39 6.20
C SER A 49 3.55 -16.63 6.23
N ILE A 50 4.85 -16.44 6.00
CA ILE A 50 5.86 -17.44 6.32
C ILE A 50 6.57 -16.96 7.59
N VAL A 51 6.52 -17.78 8.63
CA VAL A 51 7.10 -17.48 9.93
C VAL A 51 8.19 -18.50 10.21
N VAL A 52 9.39 -18.03 10.54
CA VAL A 52 10.48 -18.88 11.03
C VAL A 52 10.61 -18.66 12.53
N LEU A 53 10.71 -19.76 13.27
CA LEU A 53 10.82 -19.76 14.71
C LEU A 53 12.14 -20.37 15.15
N LYS A 54 12.65 -19.89 16.28
CA LYS A 54 13.79 -20.46 17.00
C LYS A 54 13.31 -20.78 18.41
N ASN A 55 13.25 -22.06 18.76
CA ASN A 55 12.72 -22.52 20.05
C ASN A 55 11.31 -21.96 20.31
N ASP A 56 10.40 -22.13 19.34
CA ASP A 56 9.01 -21.65 19.35
C ASP A 56 8.81 -20.13 19.44
N VAL A 57 9.87 -19.33 19.32
CA VAL A 57 9.79 -17.87 19.23
C VAL A 57 9.94 -17.41 17.78
N PRO A 58 8.99 -16.62 17.22
CA PRO A 58 9.13 -16.05 15.89
C PRO A 58 10.35 -15.13 15.77
N ILE A 59 11.23 -15.43 14.80
CA ILE A 59 12.46 -14.66 14.54
C ILE A 59 12.50 -14.00 13.16
N LEU A 60 11.70 -14.49 12.22
CA LEU A 60 11.57 -13.94 10.87
C LEU A 60 10.12 -14.11 10.41
N LEU A 61 9.57 -13.07 9.78
CA LEU A 61 8.25 -13.10 9.16
C LEU A 61 8.32 -12.50 7.75
N LEU A 62 7.93 -13.28 6.76
CA LEU A 62 7.64 -12.79 5.42
C LEU A 62 6.13 -12.60 5.30
N PRO A 63 5.63 -11.36 5.11
CA PRO A 63 4.24 -11.18 4.69
C PRO A 63 4.11 -11.58 3.22
N LEU A 64 3.00 -12.21 2.87
CA LEU A 64 2.72 -12.62 1.50
C LEU A 64 1.30 -12.28 1.09
N PHE A 65 1.13 -12.11 -0.20
CA PHE A 65 -0.18 -12.11 -0.83
C PHE A 65 -0.17 -12.97 -2.09
N GLU A 66 -1.29 -13.62 -2.33
CA GLU A 66 -1.61 -14.30 -3.58
C GLU A 66 -2.71 -13.51 -4.31
N THR A 67 -2.54 -13.30 -5.61
CA THR A 67 -3.55 -12.66 -6.45
C THR A 67 -3.50 -13.17 -7.89
N ARG A 68 -4.53 -12.82 -8.67
CA ARG A 68 -4.50 -12.94 -10.13
C ARG A 68 -4.24 -11.58 -10.74
N PHE A 69 -3.02 -11.40 -11.24
CA PHE A 69 -2.54 -10.11 -11.70
C PHE A 69 -2.90 -9.90 -13.16
N ASP A 70 -3.70 -8.87 -13.48
CA ASP A 70 -4.09 -8.60 -14.87
C ASP A 70 -2.95 -7.92 -15.64
N LEU A 71 -2.17 -8.72 -16.38
CA LEU A 71 -1.04 -8.22 -17.18
C LEU A 71 -1.49 -7.27 -18.31
N SER A 72 -2.77 -7.30 -18.72
CA SER A 72 -3.28 -6.41 -19.78
C SER A 72 -3.25 -4.93 -19.37
N THR A 73 -3.17 -4.66 -18.07
CA THR A 73 -3.02 -3.32 -17.50
C THR A 73 -1.63 -2.71 -17.77
N PHE A 74 -0.61 -3.56 -18.00
CA PHE A 74 0.77 -3.15 -18.34
C PHE A 74 1.05 -3.12 -19.85
N VAL A 75 0.14 -3.65 -20.67
CA VAL A 75 0.31 -3.65 -22.12
C VAL A 75 -0.05 -2.28 -22.70
N VAL A 76 0.97 -1.57 -23.19
CA VAL A 76 0.82 -0.29 -23.90
C VAL A 76 0.91 -0.52 -25.42
N GLY A 77 0.07 0.19 -26.19
CA GLY A 77 0.18 0.24 -27.67
C GLY A 77 -0.56 -0.87 -28.44
N TRP A 78 -0.10 -1.13 -29.68
CA TRP A 78 -0.70 -2.02 -30.69
C TRP A 78 -0.97 -3.45 -30.24
N ILE A 79 -0.17 -3.97 -29.31
CA ILE A 79 -0.32 -5.29 -28.67
C ILE A 79 -1.69 -5.41 -27.98
N LYS A 80 -2.24 -4.31 -27.43
CA LYS A 80 -3.55 -4.31 -26.75
C LYS A 80 -4.73 -4.68 -27.67
N LYS A 81 -4.65 -4.41 -28.98
CA LYS A 81 -5.69 -4.76 -29.96
C LYS A 81 -5.64 -6.24 -30.35
N SER A 82 -4.44 -6.77 -30.60
CA SER A 82 -4.25 -8.18 -30.95
C SER A 82 -4.53 -9.12 -29.78
N LEU A 83 -4.23 -8.68 -28.54
CA LEU A 83 -4.43 -9.49 -27.34
C LEU A 83 -5.89 -9.52 -26.83
N LYS A 84 -6.75 -8.56 -27.19
CA LYS A 84 -8.20 -8.64 -26.89
C LYS A 84 -8.89 -9.82 -27.57
N VAL A 85 -8.39 -10.26 -28.73
CA VAL A 85 -8.92 -11.41 -29.47
C VAL A 85 -8.36 -12.72 -28.91
N ALA A 86 -7.06 -12.76 -28.57
CA ALA A 86 -6.41 -13.93 -27.97
C ALA A 86 -6.82 -14.19 -26.51
N GLY A 87 -7.17 -13.16 -25.74
CA GLY A 87 -7.62 -13.27 -24.35
C GLY A 87 -8.95 -14.02 -24.18
N ARG A 88 -9.73 -14.21 -25.25
CA ARG A 88 -10.92 -15.09 -25.25
C ARG A 88 -10.56 -16.57 -25.35
N LEU A 89 -9.37 -16.92 -25.86
CA LEU A 89 -8.96 -18.29 -26.12
C LEU A 89 -8.09 -18.89 -25.01
N ILE A 90 -7.30 -18.08 -24.27
CA ILE A 90 -6.51 -18.56 -23.12
C ILE A 90 -6.48 -17.49 -22.00
N PRO A 91 -7.50 -17.44 -21.11
CA PRO A 91 -7.62 -16.44 -20.05
C PRO A 91 -6.48 -16.46 -19.02
N SER A 92 -5.81 -17.62 -18.82
CA SER A 92 -4.73 -17.78 -17.84
C SER A 92 -3.45 -17.01 -18.19
N ILE A 93 -3.14 -16.81 -19.48
CA ILE A 93 -1.94 -16.08 -19.92
C ILE A 93 -2.00 -14.60 -19.52
N PHE A 94 -3.20 -14.04 -19.40
CA PHE A 94 -3.41 -12.62 -19.09
C PHE A 94 -3.58 -12.32 -17.61
N LYS A 95 -3.84 -13.36 -16.81
CA LYS A 95 -4.09 -13.25 -15.38
C LYS A 95 -3.28 -14.30 -14.62
N PRO A 96 -1.93 -14.26 -14.70
CA PRO A 96 -1.08 -15.17 -13.95
C PRO A 96 -1.42 -15.13 -12.45
N ARG A 97 -1.35 -16.30 -11.83
CA ARG A 97 -1.34 -16.42 -10.37
C ARG A 97 0.00 -15.95 -9.85
N VAL A 98 -0.01 -14.89 -9.08
CA VAL A 98 1.18 -14.29 -8.51
C VAL A 98 1.16 -14.54 -7.01
N LEU A 99 2.24 -15.16 -6.51
CA LEU A 99 2.55 -15.22 -5.09
C LEU A 99 3.67 -14.23 -4.81
N SER A 100 3.38 -13.20 -4.04
CA SER A 100 4.35 -12.15 -3.73
C SER A 100 4.74 -12.19 -2.26
N VAL A 101 6.02 -12.02 -1.98
CA VAL A 101 6.48 -11.53 -0.68
C VAL A 101 6.29 -10.01 -0.67
N GLY A 102 5.83 -9.48 0.46
CA GLY A 102 5.60 -8.06 0.69
C GLY A 102 4.14 -7.74 1.01
N LEU A 103 3.84 -6.45 1.05
CA LEU A 103 2.51 -5.93 1.33
C LEU A 103 1.85 -5.46 0.04
N VAL A 104 0.57 -5.80 -0.12
CA VAL A 104 -0.25 -5.28 -1.22
C VAL A 104 -0.46 -3.76 -1.13
N VAL A 105 -0.45 -3.22 0.08
CA VAL A 105 -0.64 -1.80 0.37
C VAL A 105 0.48 -1.25 1.25
N GLY A 106 0.72 0.06 1.14
CA GLY A 106 1.85 0.73 1.78
C GLY A 106 2.85 1.24 0.77
N GLU A 107 3.75 2.11 1.26
CA GLU A 107 4.72 2.84 0.44
C GLU A 107 5.83 1.93 -0.05
N TRP A 108 6.18 0.94 0.77
CA TRP A 108 7.14 -0.11 0.50
C TRP A 108 6.78 -1.35 1.31
N SER A 109 7.39 -2.48 0.94
CA SER A 109 7.30 -3.73 1.68
C SER A 109 8.48 -3.90 2.64
N GLU A 110 8.22 -4.56 3.76
CA GLU A 110 9.21 -4.96 4.76
C GLU A 110 9.05 -6.45 5.09
N ILE A 111 10.13 -7.05 5.56
CA ILE A 111 10.10 -8.33 6.27
C ILE A 111 10.30 -8.08 7.76
N GLY A 112 9.68 -8.92 8.59
CA GLY A 112 9.79 -8.86 10.03
C GLY A 112 11.03 -9.62 10.47
N ILE A 113 11.87 -9.02 11.31
CA ILE A 113 13.14 -9.59 11.76
C ILE A 113 13.27 -9.34 13.26
N ASP A 114 13.59 -10.38 14.03
CA ASP A 114 13.91 -10.21 15.44
C ASP A 114 15.16 -9.32 15.58
N PRO A 115 15.10 -8.21 16.31
CA PRO A 115 16.25 -7.32 16.50
C PRO A 115 17.47 -7.98 17.14
N GLN A 116 17.31 -9.12 17.82
CA GLN A 116 18.36 -9.86 18.52
C GLN A 116 18.93 -11.04 17.70
N ILE A 117 18.47 -11.25 16.47
CA ILE A 117 18.95 -12.34 15.64
C ILE A 117 20.42 -12.12 15.22
N ASP A 118 21.26 -13.15 15.38
CA ASP A 118 22.62 -13.13 14.83
C ASP A 118 22.62 -13.39 13.31
N GLU A 119 23.65 -12.93 12.61
CA GLU A 119 23.74 -13.00 11.14
C GLU A 119 23.65 -14.44 10.60
N GLY A 120 24.28 -15.40 11.29
CA GLY A 120 24.25 -16.80 10.89
C GLY A 120 22.86 -17.41 11.01
N THR A 121 22.15 -17.14 12.12
CA THR A 121 20.75 -17.54 12.30
C THR A 121 19.85 -16.85 11.28
N PHE A 122 20.08 -15.56 10.96
CA PHE A 122 19.28 -14.82 9.98
C PHE A 122 19.42 -15.39 8.56
N ASP A 123 20.64 -15.72 8.12
CA ASP A 123 20.88 -16.35 6.83
C ASP A 123 20.20 -17.73 6.74
N ALA A 124 20.34 -18.55 7.79
CA ALA A 124 19.67 -19.84 7.87
C ALA A 124 18.13 -19.71 7.84
N ALA A 125 17.57 -18.75 8.57
CA ALA A 125 16.15 -18.45 8.58
C ALA A 125 15.65 -17.98 7.21
N CYS A 126 16.38 -17.10 6.52
CA CYS A 126 16.05 -16.67 5.17
C CYS A 126 16.07 -17.84 4.18
N LYS A 127 17.11 -18.69 4.21
CA LYS A 127 17.17 -19.89 3.36
C LYS A 127 15.96 -20.80 3.57
N MET A 128 15.59 -21.04 4.83
CA MET A 128 14.43 -21.84 5.19
C MET A 128 13.12 -21.19 4.69
N ALA A 129 12.92 -19.90 4.94
CA ALA A 129 11.72 -19.16 4.52
C ALA A 129 11.54 -19.15 2.99
N PHE A 130 12.62 -18.94 2.23
CA PHE A 130 12.57 -18.96 0.76
C PHE A 130 12.36 -20.37 0.19
N SER A 131 12.85 -21.43 0.86
CA SER A 131 12.51 -22.81 0.50
C SER A 131 11.03 -23.10 0.71
N THR A 132 10.48 -22.65 1.83
CA THR A 132 9.04 -22.74 2.14
C THR A 132 8.20 -21.95 1.14
N LEU A 133 8.66 -20.77 0.71
CA LEU A 133 8.03 -19.96 -0.34
C LEU A 133 7.93 -20.73 -1.66
N GLN A 134 8.99 -21.42 -2.09
CA GLN A 134 8.98 -22.23 -3.31
C GLN A 134 8.02 -23.41 -3.20
N THR A 135 7.99 -24.07 -2.03
CA THR A 135 7.04 -25.15 -1.75
C THR A 135 5.60 -24.65 -1.81
N LEU A 136 5.31 -23.48 -1.22
CA LEU A 136 4.00 -22.85 -1.28
C LEU A 136 3.62 -22.47 -2.71
N ALA A 137 4.54 -21.89 -3.48
CA ALA A 137 4.32 -21.54 -4.89
C ALA A 137 3.94 -22.77 -5.73
N ALA A 138 4.66 -23.89 -5.56
CA ALA A 138 4.34 -25.15 -6.22
C ALA A 138 2.95 -25.69 -5.82
N LYS A 139 2.63 -25.64 -4.51
CA LYS A 139 1.31 -26.05 -3.99
C LYS A 139 0.16 -25.22 -4.55
N LEU A 140 0.33 -23.89 -4.64
CA LEU A 140 -0.67 -22.96 -5.16
C LEU A 140 -0.73 -22.94 -6.69
N LYS A 141 0.22 -23.60 -7.36
CA LYS A 141 0.45 -23.54 -8.80
C LYS A 141 0.61 -22.09 -9.27
N SER A 142 1.43 -21.33 -8.54
CA SER A 142 1.73 -19.95 -8.86
C SER A 142 2.56 -19.89 -10.15
N ASP A 143 2.14 -19.02 -11.07
CA ASP A 143 2.86 -18.78 -12.33
C ASP A 143 4.07 -17.87 -12.10
N ILE A 144 3.98 -16.95 -11.13
CA ILE A 144 5.02 -15.98 -10.80
C ILE A 144 5.22 -15.93 -9.28
N VAL A 145 6.49 -15.96 -8.86
CA VAL A 145 6.89 -15.56 -7.51
C VAL A 145 7.54 -14.19 -7.59
N ALA A 146 7.08 -13.24 -6.79
CA ALA A 146 7.55 -11.86 -6.83
C ALA A 146 7.99 -11.33 -5.46
N LEU A 147 8.88 -10.33 -5.49
CA LEU A 147 9.18 -9.47 -4.35
C LEU A 147 8.55 -8.12 -4.67
N TYR A 148 7.42 -7.82 -4.05
CA TYR A 148 6.63 -6.66 -4.42
C TYR A 148 7.00 -5.45 -3.58
N ASN A 149 7.25 -4.32 -4.25
CA ASN A 149 7.47 -3.00 -3.63
C ASN A 149 8.62 -2.93 -2.59
N PHE A 150 9.68 -3.72 -2.77
CA PHE A 150 10.87 -3.67 -1.91
C PHE A 150 11.83 -2.57 -2.35
N ASN A 151 12.34 -1.82 -1.37
CA ASN A 151 13.42 -0.86 -1.54
C ASN A 151 14.43 -1.01 -0.36
N ARG A 152 15.28 0.00 -0.13
CA ARG A 152 16.27 0.00 0.97
C ARG A 152 15.69 -0.23 2.38
N TYR A 153 14.40 0.06 2.59
CA TYR A 153 13.72 -0.12 3.87
C TYR A 153 13.22 -1.55 4.09
N GLY A 154 13.19 -2.39 3.05
CA GLY A 154 12.52 -3.68 3.12
C GLY A 154 13.32 -4.83 3.73
N LYS A 155 14.57 -4.60 4.14
CA LYS A 155 15.43 -5.51 4.94
C LYS A 155 15.69 -6.91 4.36
N LEU A 156 15.31 -7.18 3.10
CA LEU A 156 15.67 -8.43 2.42
C LEU A 156 17.20 -8.52 2.18
N PRO A 157 17.81 -9.71 2.31
CA PRO A 157 19.22 -9.90 1.98
C PRO A 157 19.52 -9.56 0.52
N GLY A 158 20.65 -8.89 0.26
CA GLY A 158 21.05 -8.41 -1.07
C GLY A 158 21.09 -9.52 -2.14
N ASP A 159 21.53 -10.72 -1.76
CA ASP A 159 21.64 -11.87 -2.67
C ASP A 159 20.30 -12.41 -3.12
N VAL A 160 19.22 -12.18 -2.37
CA VAL A 160 17.86 -12.55 -2.81
C VAL A 160 17.54 -11.81 -4.11
N PHE A 161 17.85 -10.52 -4.20
CA PHE A 161 17.56 -9.72 -5.39
C PHE A 161 18.31 -10.17 -6.64
N LYS A 162 19.41 -10.93 -6.51
CA LYS A 162 20.15 -11.49 -7.66
C LYS A 162 19.40 -12.66 -8.31
N LYS A 163 18.43 -13.26 -7.62
CA LYS A 163 17.62 -14.39 -8.10
C LYS A 163 16.33 -13.97 -8.81
N PHE A 164 16.00 -12.68 -8.80
CA PHE A 164 14.77 -12.14 -9.39
C PHE A 164 15.09 -11.12 -10.49
N ASN A 165 14.26 -11.09 -11.52
CA ASN A 165 14.28 -10.03 -12.51
C ASN A 165 13.66 -8.76 -11.93
N ARG A 166 14.36 -7.62 -12.07
CA ARG A 166 13.87 -6.34 -11.59
C ARG A 166 12.91 -5.72 -12.61
N VAL A 167 11.74 -5.33 -12.14
CA VAL A 167 10.73 -4.60 -12.92
C VAL A 167 10.40 -3.32 -12.18
N GLN A 168 10.43 -2.19 -12.87
CA GLN A 168 10.02 -0.91 -12.29
C GLN A 168 8.50 -0.87 -12.20
N TYR A 169 7.97 -0.80 -10.98
CA TYR A 169 6.55 -0.74 -10.70
C TYR A 169 6.16 0.63 -10.14
N GLY A 170 5.49 1.43 -10.96
CA GLY A 170 4.97 2.75 -10.58
C GLY A 170 6.04 3.80 -10.28
N SER A 171 5.58 5.04 -10.09
CA SER A 171 6.40 6.14 -9.58
C SER A 171 5.70 6.74 -8.37
N CYS A 172 6.42 6.90 -7.27
CA CYS A 172 5.94 7.63 -6.10
C CYS A 172 6.43 9.08 -6.20
N ALA A 173 5.49 10.03 -6.29
CA ALA A 173 5.83 11.44 -6.20
C ALA A 173 6.25 11.77 -4.76
N ARG A 174 7.36 12.49 -4.60
CA ARG A 174 7.84 12.96 -3.29
C ARG A 174 8.15 14.43 -3.39
N LEU A 175 7.68 15.19 -2.41
CA LEU A 175 8.01 16.60 -2.25
C LEU A 175 8.83 16.75 -0.96
N PRO A 176 10.11 17.12 -1.03
CA PRO A 176 10.85 17.57 0.14
C PRO A 176 10.18 18.82 0.71
N ILE A 177 9.90 18.81 2.02
CA ILE A 177 9.40 19.97 2.76
C ILE A 177 10.61 20.68 3.38
N ASP A 178 11.29 21.48 2.56
CA ASP A 178 12.49 22.27 2.90
C ASP A 178 12.27 23.77 2.66
N PHE A 179 11.01 24.21 2.80
CA PHE A 179 10.54 25.58 2.72
C PHE A 179 9.77 25.92 4.01
N ASN A 180 9.72 27.20 4.36
CA ASN A 180 9.14 27.65 5.63
C ASN A 180 7.74 28.27 5.49
N SER A 181 7.25 28.43 4.26
CA SER A 181 5.91 28.94 4.01
C SER A 181 5.34 28.53 2.66
N MET A 182 4.02 28.66 2.51
CA MET A 182 3.32 28.44 1.24
C MET A 182 3.78 29.41 0.16
N GLU A 183 4.09 30.67 0.50
CA GLU A 183 4.64 31.66 -0.43
C GLU A 183 6.00 31.21 -0.96
N GLU A 184 6.87 30.68 -0.10
CA GLU A 184 8.16 30.15 -0.49
C GLU A 184 8.00 28.95 -1.44
N TYR A 185 7.12 27.99 -1.11
CA TYR A 185 6.80 26.87 -2.00
C TYR A 185 6.31 27.34 -3.37
N LEU A 186 5.31 28.23 -3.40
CA LEU A 186 4.78 28.79 -4.64
C LEU A 186 5.85 29.57 -5.43
N SER A 187 6.81 30.20 -4.73
CA SER A 187 7.93 30.95 -5.35
C SER A 187 8.88 30.07 -6.17
N ARG A 188 8.96 28.77 -5.85
CA ARG A 188 9.80 27.80 -6.56
C ARG A 188 9.15 27.26 -7.83
N LEU A 189 7.83 27.45 -7.98
CA LEU A 189 7.10 27.06 -9.18
C LEU A 189 7.33 28.06 -10.32
N SER A 190 7.23 27.56 -11.56
CA SER A 190 7.23 28.42 -12.75
C SER A 190 6.11 29.46 -12.69
N ARG A 191 6.30 30.61 -13.35
CA ARG A 191 5.30 31.70 -13.38
C ARG A 191 3.91 31.21 -13.80
N ALA A 192 3.85 30.31 -14.78
CA ALA A 192 2.60 29.73 -15.28
C ALA A 192 1.95 28.81 -14.23
N ALA A 193 2.73 27.91 -13.63
CA ALA A 193 2.22 26.99 -12.60
C ALA A 193 1.73 27.75 -11.36
N ARG A 194 2.50 28.71 -10.87
CA ARG A 194 2.10 29.58 -9.74
C ARG A 194 0.80 30.31 -10.03
N LYS A 195 0.67 30.92 -11.22
CA LYS A 195 -0.55 31.63 -11.63
C LYS A 195 -1.76 30.69 -11.67
N ASP A 196 -1.60 29.47 -12.18
CA ASP A 196 -2.68 28.48 -12.23
C ASP A 196 -3.08 28.00 -10.82
N MET A 197 -2.12 27.70 -9.94
CA MET A 197 -2.41 27.30 -8.56
C MET A 197 -3.15 28.40 -7.78
N LEU A 198 -2.66 29.64 -7.85
CA LEU A 198 -3.33 30.79 -7.23
C LEU A 198 -4.74 31.04 -7.78
N ARG A 199 -4.98 30.77 -9.06
CA ARG A 199 -6.33 30.86 -9.66
C ARG A 199 -7.25 29.78 -9.10
N LYS A 200 -6.76 28.54 -8.97
CA LYS A 200 -7.53 27.40 -8.44
C LYS A 200 -7.88 27.57 -6.97
N LEU A 201 -6.98 28.14 -6.18
CA LEU A 201 -7.21 28.48 -4.76
C LEU A 201 -8.38 29.43 -4.53
N ARG A 202 -8.67 30.35 -5.46
CA ARG A 202 -9.80 31.28 -5.30
C ARG A 202 -11.16 30.59 -5.25
N VAL A 203 -11.29 29.41 -5.88
CA VAL A 203 -12.53 28.62 -5.87
C VAL A 203 -12.58 27.69 -4.64
N ALA A 204 -11.45 27.50 -3.96
CA ALA A 204 -11.37 26.69 -2.75
C ALA A 204 -11.95 27.37 -1.51
N SER A 205 -12.15 28.70 -1.52
CA SER A 205 -12.81 29.41 -0.41
C SER A 205 -14.23 28.91 -0.12
N ASP A 206 -14.88 28.30 -1.11
CA ASP A 206 -16.21 27.71 -1.00
C ASP A 206 -16.18 26.28 -0.42
N VAL A 207 -14.99 25.76 -0.10
CA VAL A 207 -14.77 24.41 0.39
C VAL A 207 -14.39 24.46 1.87
N ARG A 208 -15.20 23.82 2.71
CA ARG A 208 -14.90 23.67 4.14
C ARG A 208 -14.04 22.42 4.33
N VAL A 209 -12.83 22.59 4.89
CA VAL A 209 -11.88 21.50 5.14
C VAL A 209 -11.87 21.14 6.62
N ILE A 210 -11.93 19.85 6.94
CA ILE A 210 -11.82 19.33 8.31
C ILE A 210 -10.79 18.21 8.35
N ARG A 211 -9.81 18.30 9.26
CA ARG A 211 -8.95 17.17 9.62
C ARG A 211 -9.50 16.45 10.84
N SER A 212 -9.59 15.13 10.80
CA SER A 212 -10.14 14.33 11.89
C SER A 212 -9.72 12.86 11.80
N CYS A 213 -9.48 12.24 12.96
CA CYS A 213 -9.40 10.78 13.09
C CYS A 213 -10.79 10.13 13.25
N THR A 214 -11.82 10.93 13.52
CA THR A 214 -13.21 10.50 13.66
C THR A 214 -13.99 10.89 12.42
N ILE A 215 -14.48 9.89 11.69
CA ILE A 215 -15.16 10.07 10.40
C ILE A 215 -16.68 9.87 10.44
N SER A 216 -17.27 9.60 11.60
CA SER A 216 -18.73 9.55 11.72
C SER A 216 -19.33 10.95 11.49
N PRO A 217 -20.46 11.08 10.75
CA PRO A 217 -21.29 10.04 10.13
C PRO A 217 -20.90 9.72 8.66
N PHE A 218 -19.72 10.13 8.20
CA PHE A 218 -19.35 10.17 6.79
C PHE A 218 -18.76 8.88 6.20
N LEU A 219 -18.61 7.81 6.97
CA LEU A 219 -17.98 6.56 6.51
C LEU A 219 -18.64 5.99 5.24
N ASP A 220 -19.97 6.04 5.13
CA ASP A 220 -20.70 5.60 3.91
C ASP A 220 -20.27 6.38 2.68
N LYS A 221 -20.18 7.70 2.82
CA LYS A 221 -19.82 8.61 1.74
C LYS A 221 -18.34 8.47 1.37
N ILE A 222 -17.45 8.32 2.35
CA ILE A 222 -16.02 8.01 2.15
C ILE A 222 -15.89 6.72 1.32
N TYR A 223 -16.54 5.65 1.75
CA TYR A 223 -16.44 4.37 1.06
C TYR A 223 -17.02 4.42 -0.35
N LYS A 224 -18.14 5.15 -0.55
CA LYS A 224 -18.70 5.39 -1.89
C LYS A 224 -17.72 6.14 -2.81
N LEU A 225 -17.06 7.19 -2.32
CA LEU A 225 -16.06 7.94 -3.09
C LEU A 225 -14.85 7.06 -3.45
N TYR A 226 -14.42 6.20 -2.54
CA TYR A 226 -13.36 5.23 -2.79
C TYR A 226 -13.72 4.24 -3.91
N LEU A 227 -14.91 3.62 -3.85
CA LEU A 227 -15.36 2.66 -4.86
C LEU A 227 -15.45 3.28 -6.26
N GLN A 228 -15.85 4.56 -6.36
CA GLN A 228 -15.86 5.29 -7.64
C GLN A 228 -14.46 5.42 -8.26
N ILE A 229 -13.40 5.50 -7.44
CA ILE A 229 -12.02 5.50 -7.93
C ILE A 229 -11.59 4.10 -8.34
N VAL A 230 -11.89 3.09 -7.54
CA VAL A 230 -11.58 1.69 -7.85
C VAL A 230 -12.16 1.29 -9.21
N GLU A 231 -13.45 1.61 -9.46
CA GLU A 231 -14.12 1.30 -10.73
C GLU A 231 -13.45 1.95 -11.95
N ARG A 232 -12.84 3.13 -11.76
CA ARG A 232 -12.22 3.92 -12.83
C ARG A 232 -10.72 3.68 -12.99
N SER A 233 -10.09 2.98 -12.05
CA SER A 233 -8.65 2.75 -12.05
C SER A 233 -8.33 1.40 -12.68
N PRO A 234 -7.92 1.34 -13.97
CA PRO A 234 -7.53 0.09 -14.61
C PRO A 234 -6.29 -0.54 -13.96
N MET A 235 -5.60 0.17 -13.06
CA MET A 235 -4.41 -0.31 -12.34
C MET A 235 -4.69 -0.66 -10.87
N SER A 236 -5.95 -0.64 -10.40
CA SER A 236 -6.24 -1.08 -9.03
C SER A 236 -5.95 -2.57 -8.92
N LEU A 237 -4.95 -2.95 -8.12
CA LEU A 237 -4.61 -4.36 -7.90
C LEU A 237 -5.67 -5.08 -7.04
N GLY A 238 -6.49 -4.34 -6.31
CA GLY A 238 -7.69 -4.79 -5.60
C GLY A 238 -8.36 -3.65 -4.85
N ALA A 239 -9.29 -3.97 -3.95
CA ALA A 239 -10.09 -2.99 -3.23
C ALA A 239 -10.15 -3.27 -1.72
N HIS A 240 -9.96 -2.25 -0.91
CA HIS A 240 -10.26 -2.32 0.50
C HIS A 240 -11.76 -2.40 0.73
N ASN A 241 -12.15 -3.13 1.77
CA ASN A 241 -13.53 -3.08 2.24
C ASN A 241 -13.76 -1.90 3.19
N ARG A 242 -15.01 -1.71 3.56
CA ARG A 242 -15.45 -0.66 4.48
C ARG A 242 -14.71 -0.68 5.83
N LEU A 243 -14.45 -1.86 6.38
CA LEU A 243 -13.84 -2.02 7.71
C LEU A 243 -12.43 -1.42 7.76
N PHE A 244 -11.69 -1.48 6.66
CA PHE A 244 -10.39 -0.82 6.55
C PHE A 244 -10.49 0.68 6.84
N PHE A 245 -11.40 1.37 6.16
CA PHE A 245 -11.59 2.83 6.33
C PHE A 245 -12.13 3.18 7.71
N GLU A 246 -13.01 2.34 8.26
CA GLU A 246 -13.52 2.52 9.62
C GLU A 246 -12.42 2.44 10.68
N LYS A 247 -11.50 1.47 10.55
CA LYS A 247 -10.55 1.11 11.61
C LYS A 247 -9.15 1.68 11.44
N ILE A 248 -8.80 2.26 10.29
CA ILE A 248 -7.42 2.68 10.05
C ILE A 248 -6.91 3.72 11.07
N CYS A 249 -7.70 4.73 11.42
CA CYS A 249 -7.31 5.74 12.41
C CYS A 249 -7.22 5.19 13.85
N GLU A 250 -7.92 4.08 14.16
CA GLU A 250 -7.79 3.41 15.45
C GLU A 250 -6.52 2.53 15.52
N ARG A 251 -6.06 2.02 14.37
CA ARG A 251 -5.01 0.99 14.30
C ARG A 251 -3.64 1.52 13.93
N ILE A 252 -3.57 2.50 13.02
CA ILE A 252 -2.33 3.01 12.47
C ILE A 252 -1.99 4.33 13.15
N PRO A 253 -0.89 4.40 13.93
CA PRO A 253 -0.42 5.67 14.49
C PRO A 253 -0.21 6.71 13.39
N GLY A 254 -0.71 7.93 13.64
CA GLY A 254 -0.61 9.04 12.68
C GLY A 254 -1.57 8.98 11.49
N ALA A 255 -2.44 7.96 11.40
CA ALA A 255 -3.48 7.95 10.37
C ALA A 255 -4.57 8.99 10.67
N GLU A 256 -4.86 9.85 9.71
CA GLU A 256 -5.91 10.88 9.80
C GLU A 256 -6.65 11.06 8.48
N TYR A 257 -7.88 11.57 8.55
CA TYR A 257 -8.63 11.99 7.37
C TYR A 257 -8.59 13.50 7.22
N THR A 258 -8.48 13.97 5.98
CA THR A 258 -8.86 15.34 5.61
C THR A 258 -10.13 15.27 4.77
N LEU A 259 -11.19 15.93 5.21
CA LEU A 259 -12.53 15.89 4.64
C LEU A 259 -12.87 17.25 4.00
N TYR A 260 -13.32 17.23 2.75
CA TYR A 260 -13.63 18.44 1.96
C TYR A 260 -15.12 18.53 1.71
N PHE A 261 -15.78 19.54 2.27
CA PHE A 261 -17.21 19.76 2.16
C PHE A 261 -17.54 20.89 1.20
N VAL A 262 -18.51 20.65 0.33
CA VAL A 262 -19.10 21.64 -0.57
C VAL A 262 -20.59 21.69 -0.28
N GLN A 263 -21.10 22.84 0.15
CA GLN A 263 -22.52 23.02 0.52
C GLN A 263 -22.98 21.93 1.52
N GLU A 264 -22.21 21.72 2.59
CA GLU A 264 -22.43 20.71 3.65
C GLU A 264 -22.33 19.23 3.22
N GLU A 265 -22.12 18.93 1.94
CA GLU A 265 -21.90 17.57 1.47
C GLU A 265 -20.40 17.26 1.36
N LEU A 266 -20.00 16.09 1.88
CA LEU A 266 -18.64 15.58 1.69
C LEU A 266 -18.37 15.30 0.21
N ALA A 267 -17.50 16.10 -0.39
CA ALA A 267 -17.16 16.05 -1.81
C ALA A 267 -15.82 15.35 -2.07
N ALA A 268 -14.89 15.33 -1.12
CA ALA A 268 -13.64 14.58 -1.22
C ALA A 268 -13.08 14.21 0.15
N PHE A 269 -12.11 13.28 0.17
CA PHE A 269 -11.28 13.02 1.32
C PHE A 269 -9.84 12.67 0.93
N ASN A 270 -8.89 13.01 1.80
CA ASN A 270 -7.61 12.34 1.91
C ASN A 270 -7.64 11.36 3.08
N LEU A 271 -6.97 10.23 2.95
CA LEU A 271 -6.53 9.38 4.04
C LEU A 271 -5.01 9.46 4.11
N LEU A 272 -4.52 10.10 5.17
CA LEU A 272 -3.12 10.43 5.37
C LEU A 272 -2.53 9.52 6.46
N VAL A 273 -1.23 9.27 6.39
CA VAL A 273 -0.42 8.77 7.52
C VAL A 273 0.70 9.75 7.77
N VAL A 274 0.63 10.44 8.91
CA VAL A 274 1.56 11.50 9.30
C VAL A 274 2.52 10.98 10.37
N THR A 275 3.81 11.08 10.09
CA THR A 275 4.89 10.70 11.00
C THR A 275 5.87 11.86 11.14
N GLN A 276 6.82 11.77 12.07
CA GLN A 276 7.90 12.76 12.18
C GLN A 276 8.78 12.80 10.92
N GLN A 277 8.87 11.70 10.19
CA GLN A 277 9.70 11.56 9.00
C GLN A 277 9.02 12.08 7.73
N GLY A 278 7.72 12.34 7.78
CA GLY A 278 6.93 12.85 6.67
C GLY A 278 5.48 12.38 6.69
N MET A 279 4.76 12.81 5.66
CA MET A 279 3.35 12.48 5.46
C MET A 279 3.18 11.67 4.18
N VAL A 280 2.33 10.66 4.26
CA VAL A 280 1.91 9.90 3.09
C VAL A 280 0.43 10.08 2.84
N ASP A 281 0.09 10.55 1.65
CA ASP A 281 -1.27 10.56 1.13
C ASP A 281 -1.61 9.18 0.55
N LYS A 282 -2.22 8.32 1.37
CA LYS A 282 -2.56 6.93 1.00
C LYS A 282 -3.65 6.90 -0.07
N TYR A 283 -4.67 7.73 0.11
CA TYR A 283 -5.82 7.81 -0.78
C TYR A 283 -6.37 9.22 -0.83
N PHE A 284 -6.41 9.79 -2.03
CA PHE A 284 -7.25 10.94 -2.32
C PHE A 284 -8.44 10.50 -3.17
N CYS A 285 -9.66 10.64 -2.65
CA CYS A 285 -10.88 10.35 -3.39
C CYS A 285 -11.81 11.54 -3.43
N MET A 286 -12.39 11.82 -4.61
CA MET A 286 -13.29 12.95 -4.79
C MET A 286 -14.46 12.60 -5.71
N ASP A 287 -15.59 13.25 -5.45
CA ASP A 287 -16.67 13.36 -6.40
C ASP A 287 -16.13 14.03 -7.67
N TYR A 288 -16.37 13.44 -8.82
CA TYR A 288 -15.69 13.85 -10.05
C TYR A 288 -16.19 15.20 -10.59
N GLU A 289 -17.48 15.49 -10.44
CA GLU A 289 -18.07 16.74 -10.92
C GLU A 289 -17.69 17.88 -9.99
N ARG A 290 -17.90 17.69 -8.68
CA ARG A 290 -17.52 18.68 -7.67
C ARG A 290 -16.00 18.86 -7.60
N GLY A 291 -15.25 17.78 -7.70
CA GLY A 291 -13.79 17.79 -7.72
C GLY A 291 -13.19 18.67 -8.82
N ARG A 292 -13.73 18.60 -10.04
CA ARG A 292 -13.33 19.48 -11.14
C ARG A 292 -13.80 20.92 -10.95
N LYS A 293 -15.04 21.11 -10.52
CA LYS A 293 -15.62 22.45 -10.31
C LYS A 293 -14.87 23.25 -9.25
N TYR A 294 -14.52 22.62 -8.13
CA TYR A 294 -13.87 23.25 -6.97
C TYR A 294 -12.36 23.01 -6.91
N ASN A 295 -11.75 22.41 -7.94
CA ASN A 295 -10.32 22.09 -8.01
C ASN A 295 -9.80 21.30 -6.79
N LEU A 296 -10.59 20.34 -6.29
CA LEU A 296 -10.31 19.63 -5.02
C LEU A 296 -8.98 18.88 -5.03
N TYR A 297 -8.50 18.40 -6.18
CA TYR A 297 -7.18 17.80 -6.29
C TYR A 297 -6.04 18.79 -5.98
N VAL A 298 -6.15 20.02 -6.48
CA VAL A 298 -5.14 21.06 -6.22
C VAL A 298 -5.27 21.60 -4.80
N LEU A 299 -6.50 21.75 -4.31
CA LEU A 299 -6.73 22.11 -2.91
C LEU A 299 -6.13 21.07 -1.97
N SER A 300 -6.41 19.78 -2.19
CA SER A 300 -5.84 18.68 -1.41
C SER A 300 -4.33 18.68 -1.37
N TRP A 301 -3.69 18.88 -2.53
CA TRP A 301 -2.23 19.02 -2.59
C TRP A 301 -1.73 20.19 -1.72
N LEU A 302 -2.41 21.34 -1.78
CA LEU A 302 -2.00 22.53 -1.05
C LEU A 302 -2.28 22.44 0.46
N GLU A 303 -3.35 21.79 0.88
CA GLU A 303 -3.61 21.49 2.30
C GLU A 303 -2.55 20.58 2.90
N ASN A 304 -1.92 19.75 2.06
CA ASN A 304 -0.90 18.79 2.44
C ASN A 304 0.53 19.35 2.45
N VAL A 305 0.74 20.52 1.83
CA VAL A 305 2.04 21.21 1.71
C VAL A 305 2.21 22.21 2.84
#